data_AF-A0A920UAI9-F1
#
_entry.id   AF-A0A920UAI9-F1
#
_cell.length_a   1.000
_cell.length_b   1.000
_cell.length_c   1.000
_cell.angle_alpha   90.00
_cell.angle_beta   90.00
_cell.angle_gamma   90.00
#
_symmetry.space_group_name_H-M   'P 1'
#
loop_
_entity.id
_entity.type
_entity.pdbx_description
1 polymer ?
#
loop_
_entity_poly.entity_id
_entity_poly.type
_entity_poly.pdbx_seq_one_letter_code
_entity_poly.pdbx_strand_id
1 'polypeptide(L)' 'MTGAAEVARILASHFPQTPPWAVLAPSTAWGREVAARLATCLGAGLTGDAVGLEVRTPVWWP' A
#
# COMPACT_ATOMS: atom_id res chain seq x y z
N MET A 1 20.45 1.79 6.89
CA MET A 1 19.23 1.26 6.26
C MET A 1 18.07 1.44 7.24
N THR A 2 16.98 2.08 6.81
CA THR A 2 15.77 2.22 7.65
C THR A 2 15.03 0.89 7.71
N GLY A 3 14.64 0.45 8.91
CA GLY A 3 13.91 -0.82 9.09
C GLY A 3 12.52 -0.79 8.46
N ALA A 4 12.00 -1.93 8.01
CA ALA A 4 10.67 -2.00 7.38
C ALA A 4 9.55 -1.55 8.32
N ALA A 5 9.67 -1.88 9.61
CA ALA A 5 8.76 -1.43 10.67
C ALA A 5 8.70 0.10 10.79
N GLU A 6 9.86 0.74 10.71
CA GLU A 6 9.99 2.19 10.83
C GLU A 6 9.32 2.90 9.67
N VAL A 7 9.57 2.43 8.44
CA VAL A 7 8.95 2.99 7.23
C VAL A 7 7.44 2.81 7.27
N ALA A 8 6.94 1.63 7.64
CA ALA A 8 5.50 1.40 7.75
C ALA A 8 4.83 2.36 8.75
N ARG A 9 5.45 2.57 9.92
CA ARG A 9 4.92 3.50 10.94
C ARG A 9 4.93 4.95 10.48
N ILE A 10 6.01 5.40 9.83
CA ILE A 10 6.09 6.76 9.27
C ILE A 10 4.98 6.95 8.24
N LEU A 11 4.85 6.06 7.26
CA LEU A 11 3.80 6.15 6.24
C LEU A 11 2.39 6.15 6.85
N ALA A 12 2.13 5.23 7.79
CA ALA A 12 0.85 5.16 8.49
C ALA A 12 0.53 6.43 9.29
N SER A 13 1.53 7.16 9.78
CA SER A 13 1.31 8.42 10.49
C SER A 13 0.96 9.60 9.57
N HIS A 14 1.32 9.54 8.29
CA HIS A 14 1.06 10.60 7.31
C HIS A 14 -0.30 10.46 6.61
N PHE A 15 -0.78 9.23 6.38
CA PHE A 15 -2.02 8.99 5.64
C PHE A 15 -3.35 9.42 6.29
N PRO A 16 -3.51 9.59 7.61
CA PRO A 16 -4.79 10.02 8.18
C PRO A 16 -5.26 11.40 7.69
N GLN A 17 -4.34 12.24 7.22
CA GLN A 17 -4.67 13.57 6.68
C GLN A 17 -5.27 13.47 5.27
N THR A 18 -4.79 12.51 4.48
CA THR A 18 -5.20 12.27 3.09
C THR A 18 -4.93 10.81 2.73
N PRO A 19 -5.86 9.89 3.01
CA PRO A 19 -5.60 8.47 2.79
C PRO A 19 -5.47 8.17 1.29
N PRO A 20 -4.40 7.49 0.85
CA PRO A 20 -4.25 7.11 -0.55
C PRO A 20 -5.27 6.03 -0.92
N TRP A 21 -5.72 6.02 -2.18
CA TRP A 21 -6.60 4.96 -2.69
C TRP A 21 -5.89 3.60 -2.76
N ALA A 22 -4.57 3.61 -3.00
CA ALA A 22 -3.70 2.45 -2.99
C ALA A 22 -2.25 2.86 -2.71
N VAL A 23 -1.46 1.93 -2.17
CA VAL A 23 -0.01 2.06 -2.01
C VAL A 23 0.67 0.97 -2.81
N LEU A 24 1.65 1.35 -3.64
CA LEU A 24 2.47 0.40 -4.40
C LEU A 24 3.83 0.25 -3.74
N ALA A 25 4.21 -1.00 -3.47
CA ALA A 25 5.50 -1.36 -2.92
C ALA A 25 6.24 -2.32 -3.87
N PRO A 26 7.57 -2.22 -4.02
CA PRO A 26 8.35 -3.19 -4.77
C PRO A 26 8.21 -4.61 -4.20
N SER A 27 8.14 -5.62 -5.07
CA SER A 27 8.08 -7.06 -4.70
C SER A 27 9.42 -7.63 -4.14
N THR A 28 10.34 -6.76 -3.71
CA THR A 28 11.55 -7.19 -3.00
C THR A 28 11.18 -7.75 -1.62
N ALA A 29 12.09 -8.51 -0.99
CA ALA A 29 11.86 -9.05 0.36
C ALA A 29 11.55 -7.92 1.36
N TRP A 30 12.31 -6.83 1.32
CA TRP A 30 12.09 -5.64 2.15
C TRP A 30 10.78 -4.92 1.82
N GLY A 31 10.45 -4.75 0.53
CA GLY A 31 9.22 -4.07 0.12
C GLY A 31 7.95 -4.82 0.53
N ARG A 32 7.95 -6.15 0.42
CA ARG A 32 6.86 -7.00 0.93
C ARG A 32 6.70 -6.88 2.45
N GLU A 33 7.80 -6.80 3.20
CA GLU A 33 7.73 -6.58 4.65
C GLU A 33 7.13 -5.22 5.01
N VAL A 34 7.57 -4.14 4.34
CA VAL A 34 6.99 -2.80 4.52
C VAL A 34 5.50 -2.79 4.22
N ALA A 35 5.10 -3.36 3.08
CA ALA A 35 3.70 -3.38 2.63
C ALA A 35 2.79 -4.17 3.59
N ALA A 36 3.23 -5.33 4.09
CA ALA A 36 2.46 -6.14 5.03
C ALA A 36 2.24 -5.42 6.37
N ARG A 37 3.29 -4.77 6.89
CA ARG A 37 3.18 -3.99 8.13
C ARG A 37 2.29 -2.77 7.94
N LEU A 38 2.45 -2.06 6.82
CA LEU A 38 1.63 -0.88 6.50
C LEU A 38 0.15 -1.24 6.33
N ALA A 39 -0.17 -2.33 5.61
CA ALA A 39 -1.53 -2.82 5.47
C ALA A 39 -2.17 -3.12 6.84
N THR A 40 -1.41 -3.74 7.74
CA THR A 40 -1.84 -3.98 9.14
C THR A 40 -2.09 -2.66 9.88
N CYS A 41 -1.19 -1.69 9.78
CA CYS A 41 -1.33 -0.39 10.45
C CYS A 41 -2.57 0.39 9.96
N LEU A 42 -2.94 0.24 8.69
CA LEU A 42 -4.05 0.97 8.07
C LEU A 42 -5.38 0.20 8.10
N GLY A 43 -5.37 -1.07 8.51
CA GLY A 43 -6.54 -1.95 8.36
C GLY A 43 -6.92 -2.20 6.88
N ALA A 44 -5.94 -2.19 5.98
CA ALA A 44 -6.13 -2.32 4.54
C ALA A 44 -5.86 -3.75 4.03
N GLY A 45 -6.39 -4.06 2.84
CA GLY A 45 -6.03 -5.29 2.12
C GLY A 45 -4.62 -5.21 1.51
N LEU A 46 -4.06 -6.37 1.17
CA LEU A 46 -2.75 -6.48 0.51
C LEU A 46 -2.80 -7.52 -0.62
N THR A 47 -2.36 -7.12 -1.80
CA THR A 47 -2.06 -8.02 -2.92
C THR A 47 -0.55 -8.11 -3.09
N GLY A 48 0.02 -9.29 -2.87
CA GLY A 48 1.44 -9.56 -3.10
C GLY A 48 1.70 -9.84 -4.59
N ASP A 49 2.90 -9.48 -5.05
CA ASP A 49 3.46 -9.90 -6.34
C ASP A 49 2.53 -9.63 -7.54
N ALA A 50 1.85 -8.48 -7.50
CA ALA A 50 0.97 -8.04 -8.58
C ALA A 50 1.76 -7.88 -9.89
N VAL A 51 1.27 -8.54 -10.95
CA VAL A 51 1.84 -8.46 -12.30
C VAL A 51 1.22 -7.35 -13.15
N GLY A 52 0.14 -6.74 -12.68
CA GLY A 52 -0.56 -5.66 -13.35
C GLY A 52 -1.46 -4.88 -12.40
N LEU A 53 -1.66 -3.59 -12.71
CA LEU A 53 -2.56 -2.68 -11.99
C LEU A 53 -3.29 -1.82 -13.02
N GLU A 54 -4.62 -1.80 -12.95
CA GLU A 54 -5.46 -0.95 -13.80
C GLU A 54 -6.41 -0.15 -12.91
N VAL A 55 -6.64 1.10 -13.28
CA VAL A 55 -7.70 1.94 -12.70
C VAL A 55 -8.90 1.88 -13.63
N ARG A 56 -10.02 1.33 -13.15
CA ARG A 56 -11.27 1.34 -13.92
C ARG A 56 -12.05 2.61 -13.60
N THR A 57 -12.29 3.44 -14.59
CA THR A 57 -13.30 4.49 -14.51
C THR A 57 -14.68 3.87 -14.66
N PRO A 58 -15.69 4.30 -13.87
CA PRO A 58 -17.05 3.81 -14.06
C PRO A 58 -17.52 4.12 -15.48
N VAL A 59 -17.97 3.10 -16.21
CA VAL A 59 -18.70 3.31 -17.48
C VAL A 59 -20.16 3.49 -17.12
N TRP A 60 -20.71 4.67 -17.41
CA TRP A 60 -22.13 4.93 -17.24
C TRP A 60 -22.87 4.29 -18.43
N TRP A 61 -23.69 3.28 -18.17
CA TRP A 61 -24.60 2.70 -19.16
C TRP A 61 -25.93 3.47 -19.09
N PRO A 62 -26.51 3.92 -20.22
CA PRO A 62 -27.78 4.66 -20.22
C PRO A 62 -28.98 3.83 -19.78
#